data_AF-A0A939ADY3-F1
#
_entry.id   AF-A0A939ADY3-F1
#
_cell.length_a   1.000
_cell.length_b   1.000
_cell.length_c   1.000
_cell.angle_alpha   90.00
_cell.angle_beta   90.00
_cell.angle_gamma   90.00
#
_symmetry.space_group_name_H-M   'P 1'
#
loop_
_entity.id
_entity.type
_entity.pdbx_description
1 polymer ?
#
loop_
_entity_poly.entity_id
_entity_poly.type
_entity_poly.pdbx_seq_one_letter_code
_entity_poly.pdbx_strand_id
1 'polypeptide(L)'
;MHQPWKVCPQCQEPAQLQACVCLRCGHVYRTRFAPPLGQTQVVLPPPVDKTQMLASRGAAALPPTHAAPTGAFPSAPSSYVPQTQAGAALQLQELARQYREANRSYMWTLIGGLLLLWPLWVITYMEHGKMRTIKGQVALLGLEPDAWVRSIR
;
A
#
# COMPACT_ATOMS: atom_id res chain seq x y z
N MET A 1 -1.77 39.57 2.97
CA MET A 1 -2.30 38.26 3.44
C MET A 1 -1.13 37.43 3.93
N HIS A 2 -1.00 37.22 5.25
CA HIS A 2 0.09 36.41 5.81
C HIS A 2 -0.36 34.95 5.86
N GLN A 3 0.31 34.07 5.12
CA GLN A 3 0.05 32.63 5.23
C GLN A 3 0.54 32.14 6.60
N PRO A 4 -0.23 31.30 7.31
CA PRO A 4 0.21 30.76 8.59
C PRO A 4 1.42 29.82 8.37
N TRP A 5 2.44 29.93 9.23
CA TRP A 5 3.62 29.08 9.25
C TRP A 5 3.76 28.36 10.59
N LYS A 6 4.47 27.22 10.59
CA LYS A 6 4.88 26.50 11.81
C LYS A 6 6.39 26.59 11.95
N VAL A 7 6.90 26.50 13.17
CA VAL A 7 8.35 26.60 13.46
C VAL A 7 8.90 25.22 13.82
N CYS A 8 10.06 24.86 13.27
CA CYS A 8 10.72 23.60 13.59
C CYS A 8 11.22 23.59 15.04
N PRO A 9 10.91 22.56 15.86
CA PRO A 9 11.39 22.52 17.25
C PRO A 9 12.90 22.25 17.36
N GLN A 10 13.54 21.70 16.32
CA GLN A 10 14.99 21.43 16.36
C GLN A 10 15.84 22.59 15.85
N CYS A 11 15.50 23.18 14.69
CA CYS A 11 16.32 24.23 14.08
C CYS A 11 15.69 25.63 14.11
N GLN A 12 14.47 25.77 14.67
CA GLN A 12 13.73 27.04 14.77
C GLN A 12 13.43 27.74 13.44
N GLU A 13 13.57 27.05 12.31
CA GLU A 13 13.22 27.63 11.02
C GLU A 13 11.71 27.54 10.72
N PRO A 14 11.17 28.56 10.02
CA PRO A 14 9.79 28.56 9.58
C PRO A 14 9.59 27.54 8.46
N ALA A 15 8.52 26.75 8.58
CA ALA A 15 8.08 25.79 7.58
C ALA A 15 6.59 26.02 7.25
N GLN A 16 6.21 25.68 6.02
CA GLN A 16 4.81 25.70 5.62
C GLN A 16 4.00 24.73 6.48
N LEU A 17 2.75 25.09 6.81
CA LEU A 17 1.88 24.25 7.66
C LEU A 17 1.76 22.80 7.15
N GLN A 18 1.75 22.64 5.83
CA GLN A 18 1.58 21.36 5.12
C GLN A 18 2.85 20.50 5.05
N ALA A 19 4.02 21.04 5.41
CA ALA A 19 5.29 20.31 5.28
C ALA A 19 5.37 19.14 6.28
N CYS A 20 5.59 17.92 5.79
CA CYS A 20 5.75 16.73 6.66
C CYS A 20 7.16 16.62 7.27
N VAL A 21 8.17 17.24 6.64
CA VAL A 21 9.57 17.18 7.05
C VAL A 21 10.21 18.56 6.95
N CYS A 22 11.11 18.90 7.88
CA CYS A 22 11.91 20.11 7.82
C CYS A 22 13.02 19.98 6.76
N LEU A 23 13.09 20.95 5.83
CA LEU A 23 14.08 20.93 4.74
C LEU A 23 15.52 21.14 5.19
N ARG A 24 15.74 21.69 6.39
CA ARG A 24 17.10 21.91 6.92
C ARG A 24 17.64 20.82 7.81
N CYS A 25 16.86 20.38 8.80
CA CYS A 25 17.34 19.38 9.76
C CYS A 25 16.78 17.97 9.52
N GLY A 26 15.84 17.79 8.58
CA GLY A 26 15.21 16.49 8.32
C GLY A 26 14.21 16.05 9.40
N HIS A 27 13.89 16.90 10.37
CA HIS A 27 12.94 16.57 11.43
C HIS A 27 11.54 16.33 10.85
N VAL A 28 10.93 15.18 11.16
CA VAL A 28 9.58 14.81 10.71
C VAL A 28 8.53 15.39 11.66
N TYR A 29 7.65 16.22 11.13
CA TYR A 29 6.55 16.79 11.90
C TYR A 29 5.46 15.73 12.13
N ARG A 30 5.15 15.42 13.38
CA ARG A 30 3.96 14.62 13.74
C ARG A 30 2.71 15.51 13.72
N THR A 31 2.28 15.95 12.53
CA THR A 31 0.98 16.63 12.41
C THR A 31 -0.14 15.60 12.47
N ARG A 32 -0.73 15.41 13.65
CA ARG A 32 -2.10 14.90 13.73
C ARG A 32 -3.00 16.01 13.21
N PHE A 33 -3.30 16.00 11.91
CA PHE A 33 -4.43 16.77 11.41
C PHE A 33 -5.68 16.09 11.95
N ALA A 34 -6.16 16.56 13.11
CA ALA A 34 -7.54 16.30 13.49
C ALA A 34 -8.41 16.95 12.40
N PRO A 35 -9.28 16.18 11.72
CA PRO A 35 -10.19 16.75 10.74
C PRO A 35 -11.06 17.84 11.42
N PRO A 36 -11.44 18.90 10.70
CA PRO A 36 -12.31 19.92 11.25
C PRO A 36 -13.61 19.29 11.77
N LEU A 37 -14.04 19.74 12.97
CA LEU A 37 -15.29 19.31 13.61
C LEU A 37 -16.45 19.49 12.63
N GLY A 38 -16.98 18.38 12.10
CA GLY A 38 -18.07 18.37 11.11
C GLY A 38 -17.74 17.67 9.79
N GLN A 39 -16.49 17.29 9.53
CA GLN A 39 -16.15 16.50 8.35
C GLN A 39 -16.07 15.02 8.71
N THR A 40 -17.08 14.25 8.29
CA THR A 40 -17.11 12.79 8.44
C THR A 40 -15.91 12.19 7.73
N GLN A 41 -14.86 11.83 8.47
CA GLN A 41 -13.79 11.01 7.90
C GLN A 41 -14.38 9.65 7.57
N VAL A 42 -14.25 9.27 6.31
CA VAL A 42 -14.37 7.87 5.92
C VAL A 42 -13.26 7.14 6.69
N VAL A 43 -13.64 6.43 7.75
CA VAL A 43 -12.76 5.51 8.45
C VAL A 43 -12.41 4.42 7.44
N LEU A 44 -11.30 4.60 6.74
CA LEU A 44 -10.72 3.51 5.99
C LEU A 44 -10.30 2.48 7.05
N PRO A 45 -10.81 1.23 6.98
CA PRO A 45 -10.34 0.19 7.87
C PRO A 45 -8.81 0.13 7.79
N PRO A 46 -8.12 -0.11 8.92
CA PRO A 46 -6.66 -0.21 8.92
C PRO A 46 -6.25 -1.17 7.81
N PRO A 47 -5.18 -0.86 7.04
CA PRO A 47 -4.70 -1.77 6.02
C PRO A 47 -4.46 -3.12 6.70
N VAL A 48 -5.29 -4.10 6.35
CA VAL A 48 -5.10 -5.48 6.81
C VAL A 48 -3.76 -5.87 6.24
N ASP A 49 -2.77 -5.92 7.11
CA ASP A 49 -1.41 -6.32 6.81
C ASP A 49 -1.49 -7.78 6.34
N LYS A 50 -1.61 -7.98 5.02
CA LYS A 50 -1.71 -9.31 4.39
C LYS A 50 -0.48 -10.18 4.69
N THR A 51 0.56 -9.59 5.26
CA THR A 51 1.77 -10.24 5.75
C THR A 51 1.52 -11.21 6.93
N GLN A 52 0.41 -11.09 7.67
CA GLN A 52 0.11 -12.05 8.76
C GLN A 52 -0.58 -13.35 8.32
N MET A 53 -1.08 -13.47 7.08
CA MET A 53 -1.78 -14.70 6.66
C MET A 53 -0.90 -15.83 6.13
N LEU A 54 0.41 -15.61 5.93
CA LEU A 54 1.34 -16.70 5.59
C LEU A 54 2.07 -17.32 6.79
N ALA A 55 1.91 -16.78 8.00
CA ALA A 55 2.60 -17.31 9.19
C ALA A 55 1.77 -18.31 10.02
N SER A 56 0.50 -18.57 9.68
CA SER A 56 -0.42 -19.36 10.53
C SER A 56 -0.92 -20.68 9.91
N ARG A 57 -0.50 -21.05 8.69
CA ARG A 57 -0.76 -22.36 8.09
C ARG A 57 0.42 -23.31 8.29
N GLY A 58 0.62 -23.74 9.53
CA GLY A 58 1.70 -24.66 9.90
C GLY A 58 1.57 -25.25 11.30
N ALA A 59 0.34 -25.42 11.81
CA ALA A 59 0.10 -26.20 13.02
C ALA A 59 -1.15 -27.05 12.78
N ALA A 60 -0.97 -28.14 12.03
CA ALA A 60 -1.95 -29.21 11.99
C ALA A 60 -2.07 -29.79 13.41
N ALA A 61 -3.25 -29.61 13.99
CA ALA A 61 -3.65 -30.18 15.26
C ALA A 61 -3.50 -31.70 15.22
N LEU A 62 -2.64 -32.22 16.09
CA LEU A 62 -2.66 -33.62 16.49
C LEU A 62 -3.85 -33.87 17.42
N PRO A 63 -4.52 -35.04 17.33
CA PRO A 63 -5.60 -35.40 18.23
C PRO A 63 -5.09 -35.57 19.68
N PRO A 64 -5.93 -35.32 20.69
CA PRO A 64 -5.60 -35.64 22.07
C PRO A 64 -5.75 -37.15 22.32
N THR A 65 -5.16 -37.62 23.42
CA THR A 65 -5.32 -38.94 24.08
C THR A 65 -4.22 -39.97 23.76
N HIS A 66 -3.23 -40.09 24.64
CA HIS A 66 -3.16 -41.17 25.64
C HIS A 66 -1.86 -41.09 26.47
N ALA A 67 -2.04 -41.24 27.78
CA ALA A 67 -1.13 -41.77 28.80
C ALA A 67 0.29 -41.18 28.93
N ALA A 68 0.51 -40.54 30.08
CA ALA A 68 1.83 -40.14 30.59
C ALA A 68 2.80 -41.33 30.73
N PRO A 69 4.02 -41.21 30.18
CA PRO A 69 5.20 -41.79 30.78
C PRO A 69 5.88 -40.73 31.63
N THR A 70 5.95 -41.00 32.94
CA THR A 70 6.83 -40.32 33.90
C THR A 70 8.28 -40.64 33.53
N GLY A 71 8.78 -40.01 32.46
CA GLY A 71 10.12 -40.18 31.93
C GLY A 71 10.87 -38.85 32.04
N ALA A 72 11.97 -38.88 32.76
CA ALA A 72 12.85 -37.75 33.04
C ALA A 72 13.06 -36.85 31.81
N PHE A 73 12.71 -35.56 31.95
CA PHE A 73 13.08 -34.52 30.99
C PHE A 73 14.61 -34.46 30.90
N PRO A 74 15.23 -34.71 29.74
CA PRO A 74 16.62 -34.34 29.55
C PRO A 74 16.69 -32.81 29.49
N SER A 75 17.33 -32.22 30.50
CA SER A 75 17.70 -30.82 30.56
C SER A 75 18.63 -30.53 29.37
N ALA A 76 18.06 -30.14 28.23
CA ALA A 76 18.86 -29.73 27.09
C ALA A 76 19.67 -28.48 27.49
N PRO A 77 21.01 -28.48 27.33
CA PRO A 77 21.79 -27.29 27.60
C PRO A 77 21.37 -26.21 26.61
N SER A 78 20.71 -25.18 27.14
CA SER A 78 20.38 -23.96 26.39
C SER A 78 21.68 -23.19 26.15
N SER A 79 22.42 -23.60 25.13
CA SER A 79 23.53 -22.84 24.57
C SER A 79 22.94 -21.67 23.76
N TYR A 80 22.45 -20.67 24.49
CA TYR A 80 22.16 -19.36 23.93
C TYR A 80 23.50 -18.74 23.55
N VAL A 81 23.96 -19.02 22.33
CA VAL A 81 25.13 -18.35 21.78
C VAL A 81 24.76 -16.87 21.66
N PRO A 82 25.41 -15.96 22.38
CA PRO A 82 25.13 -14.54 22.26
C PRO A 82 25.47 -14.12 20.84
N GLN A 83 24.44 -13.90 20.04
CA GLN A 83 24.58 -13.40 18.70
C GLN A 83 25.22 -12.01 18.81
N THR A 84 26.48 -11.91 18.39
CA THR A 84 27.25 -10.67 18.49
C THR A 84 26.51 -9.58 17.72
N GLN A 85 26.27 -8.43 18.36
CA GLN A 85 25.56 -7.29 17.74
C GLN A 85 26.14 -6.89 16.38
N ALA A 86 27.44 -7.10 16.17
CA ALA A 86 28.10 -6.90 14.88
C ALA A 86 27.57 -7.82 13.77
N GLY A 87 27.24 -9.08 14.09
CA GLY A 87 26.64 -10.03 13.13
C GLY A 87 25.20 -9.66 12.76
N ALA A 88 24.42 -9.15 13.73
CA ALA A 88 23.06 -8.71 13.48
C ALA A 88 23.00 -7.50 12.52
N ALA A 89 23.94 -6.55 12.66
CA ALA A 89 24.02 -5.39 11.77
C ALA A 89 24.30 -5.79 10.30
N LEU A 90 25.20 -6.75 10.08
CA LEU A 90 25.49 -7.26 8.73
C LEU A 90 24.30 -7.98 8.10
N GLN A 91 23.57 -8.79 8.89
CA GLN A 91 22.36 -9.44 8.39
C GLN A 91 21.28 -8.43 7.99
N LEU A 92 21.08 -7.37 8.80
CA LEU A 92 20.12 -6.31 8.46
C LEU A 92 20.52 -5.55 7.19
N GLN A 93 21.82 -5.30 6.99
CA GLN A 93 22.33 -4.63 5.81
C GLN A 93 22.10 -5.46 4.53
N GLU A 94 22.32 -6.78 4.61
CA GLU A 94 22.09 -7.69 3.49
C GLU A 94 20.59 -7.80 3.16
N LEU A 95 19.73 -7.88 4.17
CA LEU A 95 18.27 -7.86 3.99
C LEU A 95 17.80 -6.56 3.32
N ALA A 96 18.35 -5.42 3.73
CA ALA A 96 18.05 -4.12 3.12
C ALA A 96 18.52 -4.02 1.67
N ARG A 97 19.58 -4.73 1.30
CA ARG A 97 20.05 -4.84 -0.09
C ARG A 97 19.09 -5.69 -0.91
N GLN A 98 18.77 -6.90 -0.45
CA GLN A 98 17.86 -7.81 -1.13
C GLN A 98 16.48 -7.18 -1.35
N TYR A 99 15.98 -6.44 -0.35
CA TYR A 99 14.73 -5.69 -0.47
C TYR A 99 14.76 -4.65 -1.59
N ARG A 100 15.87 -3.90 -1.74
CA ARG A 100 16.01 -2.91 -2.82
C ARG A 100 16.06 -3.55 -4.20
N GLU A 101 16.74 -4.69 -4.33
CA GLU A 101 16.83 -5.44 -5.58
C GLU A 101 15.47 -6.03 -5.98
N ALA A 102 14.74 -6.61 -5.02
CA ALA A 102 13.38 -7.12 -5.23
C ALA A 102 12.38 -6.00 -5.56
N ASN A 103 12.46 -4.87 -4.89
CA ASN A 103 11.57 -3.73 -5.17
C ASN A 103 11.83 -3.14 -6.57
N ARG A 104 13.09 -3.15 -7.02
CA ARG A 104 13.45 -2.69 -8.36
C ARG A 104 12.84 -3.59 -9.43
N SER A 105 12.93 -4.91 -9.30
CA SER A 105 12.33 -5.83 -10.27
C SER A 105 10.80 -5.72 -10.29
N TYR A 106 10.18 -5.56 -9.13
CA TYR A 106 8.73 -5.33 -9.02
C TYR A 106 8.26 -4.03 -9.69
N MET A 107 9.00 -2.94 -9.53
CA MET A 107 8.73 -1.68 -10.22
C MET A 107 8.76 -1.84 -11.75
N TRP A 108 9.74 -2.57 -12.28
CA TRP A 108 9.85 -2.81 -13.71
C TRP A 108 8.72 -3.68 -14.27
N THR A 109 8.27 -4.69 -13.54
CA THR A 109 7.13 -5.51 -13.97
C THR A 109 5.82 -4.73 -13.95
N LEU A 110 5.62 -3.85 -12.96
CA LEU A 110 4.47 -2.94 -12.93
C LEU A 110 4.47 -1.96 -14.12
N ILE A 111 5.61 -1.32 -14.39
CA ILE A 111 5.74 -0.39 -15.54
C ILE A 111 5.51 -1.15 -16.86
N GLY A 112 6.12 -2.32 -17.02
CA GLY A 112 5.93 -3.16 -18.20
C GLY A 112 4.47 -3.59 -18.39
N GLY A 113 3.80 -4.01 -17.31
CA GLY A 113 2.38 -4.36 -17.32
C GLY A 113 1.48 -3.19 -17.70
N LEU A 114 1.76 -1.99 -17.17
CA LEU A 114 1.00 -0.77 -17.50
C LEU A 114 1.17 -0.39 -18.97
N LEU A 115 2.40 -0.46 -19.50
CA LEU A 115 2.68 -0.19 -20.91
C LEU A 115 2.00 -1.19 -21.84
N LEU A 116 1.89 -2.45 -21.43
CA LEU A 116 1.21 -3.49 -22.20
C LEU A 116 -0.33 -3.34 -22.17
N LEU A 117 -0.87 -2.80 -21.08
CA LEU A 117 -2.30 -2.48 -20.94
C LEU A 117 -2.70 -1.17 -21.62
N TRP A 118 -1.75 -0.26 -21.86
CA TRP A 118 -2.02 1.07 -22.42
C TRP A 118 -2.68 1.04 -23.82
N PRO A 119 -2.24 0.22 -24.79
CA PRO A 119 -2.92 0.10 -26.09
C PRO A 119 -4.38 -0.35 -25.97
N LEU A 120 -4.67 -1.31 -25.08
CA LEU A 120 -6.04 -1.74 -24.80
C LEU A 120 -6.90 -0.57 -24.30
N TRP A 121 -6.35 0.23 -23.39
CA TRP A 121 -7.04 1.42 -22.87
C TRP A 121 -7.31 2.46 -23.97
N VAL A 122 -6.34 2.69 -24.87
CA VAL A 122 -6.51 3.60 -26.01
C VAL A 122 -7.61 3.12 -26.97
N ILE A 123 -7.67 1.82 -27.26
CA ILE A 123 -8.73 1.23 -28.11
C ILE A 123 -10.10 1.44 -27.47
N THR A 124 -10.24 1.10 -26.18
CA THR A 124 -11.50 1.31 -25.44
C THR A 124 -11.90 2.79 -25.42
N TYR A 125 -10.93 3.70 -25.23
CA TYR A 125 -11.19 5.14 -25.26
C TYR A 125 -11.67 5.61 -26.64
N MET A 126 -11.04 5.14 -27.71
CA MET A 126 -11.43 5.45 -29.09
C MET A 126 -12.84 4.92 -29.42
N GLU A 127 -13.18 3.71 -29.00
CA GLU A 127 -14.53 3.15 -29.17
C GLU A 127 -15.58 3.96 -28.40
N HIS A 128 -15.27 4.34 -27.16
CA HIS A 128 -16.17 5.17 -26.37
C HIS A 128 -16.37 6.56 -27.00
N GLY A 129 -15.32 7.13 -27.61
CA GLY A 129 -15.41 8.38 -28.37
C GLY A 129 -16.38 8.26 -29.55
N LYS A 130 -16.25 7.20 -30.35
CA LYS A 130 -17.14 6.92 -31.49
C LYS A 130 -18.60 6.80 -31.07
N MET A 131 -18.87 6.09 -29.96
CA MET A 131 -20.23 5.96 -29.43
C MET A 131 -20.85 7.31 -29.02
N ARG A 132 -20.07 8.23 -28.45
CA ARG A 132 -20.58 9.57 -28.12
C ARG A 132 -20.94 10.36 -29.37
N THR A 133 -20.12 10.29 -30.42
CA THR A 133 -20.41 10.98 -31.69
C THR A 133 -21.68 10.46 -32.33
N ILE A 134 -21.88 9.14 -32.37
CA ILE A 134 -23.10 8.54 -32.94
C ILE A 134 -24.33 8.95 -32.13
N LYS A 135 -24.26 8.90 -30.78
CA LYS A 135 -25.37 9.39 -29.93
C LYS A 135 -25.69 10.86 -30.18
N GLY A 136 -24.68 11.70 -30.39
CA GLY A 136 -24.86 13.10 -30.77
C GLY A 136 -25.57 13.26 -32.11
N GLN A 137 -25.21 12.46 -33.12
CA GLN A 137 -25.89 12.46 -34.42
C GLN A 137 -27.35 11.99 -34.33
N VAL A 138 -27.62 10.93 -33.56
CA VAL A 138 -28.98 10.43 -33.31
C VAL A 138 -29.84 11.50 -32.63
N ALA A 139 -29.28 12.21 -31.65
CA ALA A 139 -29.96 13.33 -30.99
C ALA A 139 -30.25 14.49 -31.96
N LEU A 140 -29.35 14.80 -32.90
CA LEU A 140 -29.57 15.82 -33.93
C LEU A 140 -30.69 15.44 -34.92
N LEU A 141 -30.95 14.15 -35.11
CA LEU A 141 -32.06 13.65 -35.92
C LEU A 141 -33.41 13.67 -35.18
N GLY A 142 -33.45 14.16 -33.92
CA GLY A 142 -34.66 14.21 -33.10
C GLY A 142 -35.09 12.86 -32.54
N LEU A 143 -34.23 11.83 -32.65
CA LEU A 143 -34.49 10.51 -32.11
C LEU A 143 -33.95 10.43 -30.67
N GLU A 144 -34.74 9.87 -29.76
CA GLU A 144 -34.29 9.64 -28.38
C GLU A 144 -33.16 8.58 -28.37
N PRO A 145 -31.98 8.87 -27.82
CA PRO A 145 -30.83 7.96 -27.86
C PRO A 145 -31.11 6.58 -27.26
N ASP A 146 -31.92 6.51 -26.19
CA ASP A 146 -32.25 5.26 -25.51
C ASP A 146 -33.28 4.41 -26.26
N ALA A 147 -34.13 5.04 -27.08
CA ALA A 147 -35.01 4.32 -28.01
C ALA A 147 -34.19 3.67 -29.13
N TRP A 148 -33.20 4.41 -29.68
CA TRP A 148 -32.29 3.87 -30.68
C TRP A 148 -31.48 2.69 -30.14
N VAL A 149 -30.86 2.79 -28.96
CA VAL A 149 -30.10 1.67 -28.35
C VAL A 149 -30.98 0.42 -28.17
N ARG A 150 -32.25 0.58 -27.82
CA ARG A 150 -33.20 -0.54 -27.71
C ARG A 150 -33.55 -1.18 -29.05
N SER A 151 -33.52 -0.43 -30.16
CA SER A 151 -33.84 -0.96 -31.49
C SER A 151 -32.73 -1.82 -32.14
N ILE A 152 -31.49 -1.71 -31.64
CA ILE A 152 -30.32 -2.42 -32.21
C ILE A 152 -30.00 -3.69 -31.41
N ARG A 153 -30.63 -3.86 -30.24
CA ARG A 153 -30.47 -5.03 -29.38
C ARG A 153 -31.57 -6.05 -29.69
#